data_AF-A0A3A9SCC5-F1
#
_entry.id   AF-A0A3A9SCC5-F1
#
_cell.length_a   1.000
_cell.length_b   1.000
_cell.length_c   1.000
_cell.angle_alpha   90.00
_cell.angle_beta   90.00
_cell.angle_gamma   90.00
#
_symmetry.space_group_name_H-M   'P 1'
#
loop_
_entity.id
_entity.type
_entity.pdbx_description
1 polymer ?
#
loop_
_entity_poly.entity_id
_entity_poly.type
_entity_poly.pdbx_seq_one_letter_code
_entity_poly.pdbx_strand_id
1 'polypeptide(L)'
;MNNIRKQVVISVLIMIIFSLTSCGPRFYVSEYDINLEHEEWADEIGLFSHKNLKVREYEAKSTGIRLELEYDNGVTGYKELCDVVNAHNKFVEENPDYFPNDFNVTFTNKHASEYSPSFFSNIRNGSNGLGYISELGREDSAKLLYMCISVDGDHTENKENADIHIDVPIVILQSYNESYTPKGEAYAFLKEFNNLEQVIIDFWEPGYDKDGVLDAIREYAPNAEIYEVKSVNREDHLEKCP
;
A
#
# COMPACT_ATOMS: atom_id res chain seq x y z
N MET A 1 12.36 43.79 -36.67
CA MET A 1 12.47 42.45 -36.04
C MET A 1 11.26 41.63 -36.48
N ASN A 2 11.48 40.68 -37.40
CA ASN A 2 10.46 40.10 -38.29
C ASN A 2 9.32 39.40 -37.55
N ASN A 3 8.09 39.56 -38.05
CA ASN A 3 6.86 38.93 -37.54
C ASN A 3 6.99 37.40 -37.38
N ILE A 4 7.82 36.76 -38.20
CA ILE A 4 8.15 35.33 -38.12
C ILE A 4 8.83 34.98 -36.78
N ARG A 5 9.77 35.80 -36.29
CA ARG A 5 10.43 35.54 -35.00
C ARG A 5 9.45 35.68 -33.83
N LYS A 6 8.50 36.63 -33.91
CA LYS A 6 7.45 36.79 -32.89
C LYS A 6 6.50 35.58 -32.86
N GLN A 7 6.09 35.07 -34.01
CA GLN A 7 5.23 33.89 -34.12
C GLN A 7 5.92 32.63 -33.56
N VAL A 8 7.21 32.43 -33.87
CA VAL A 8 7.96 31.28 -33.32
C VAL A 8 8.06 31.35 -31.80
N VAL A 9 8.35 32.52 -31.22
CA VAL A 9 8.42 32.70 -29.76
C VAL A 9 7.06 32.42 -29.09
N ILE A 10 5.97 32.89 -29.68
CA ILE A 10 4.61 32.66 -29.16
C ILE A 10 4.25 31.17 -29.22
N SER A 11 4.53 30.48 -30.33
CA SER A 11 4.24 29.04 -30.46
C SER A 11 5.05 28.19 -29.47
N VAL A 12 6.31 28.55 -29.21
CA VAL A 12 7.15 27.86 -28.22
C VAL A 12 6.61 28.09 -26.80
N LEU A 13 6.21 29.32 -26.46
CA LEU A 13 5.59 29.62 -25.16
C LEU A 13 4.29 28.85 -24.94
N ILE A 14 3.44 28.76 -25.96
CA ILE A 14 2.19 27.99 -25.89
C ILE A 14 2.49 26.50 -25.69
N MET A 15 3.46 25.94 -26.42
CA MET A 15 3.86 24.54 -26.26
C MET A 15 4.45 24.27 -24.86
N ILE A 16 5.23 25.18 -24.30
CA ILE A 16 5.74 25.10 -22.92
C ILE A 16 4.58 25.13 -21.92
N ILE A 17 3.61 26.03 -22.09
CA ILE A 17 2.43 26.09 -21.21
C ILE A 17 1.64 24.78 -21.27
N PHE A 18 1.40 24.23 -22.47
CA PHE A 18 0.70 22.94 -22.63
C PHE A 18 1.49 21.76 -22.07
N SER A 19 2.82 21.79 -22.09
CA SER A 19 3.67 20.75 -21.49
C SER A 19 3.84 20.91 -19.97
N LEU A 20 3.64 22.12 -19.44
CA LEU A 20 3.54 22.35 -17.99
C LEU A 20 2.17 21.96 -17.42
N THR A 21 1.10 21.97 -18.24
CA THR A 21 -0.24 21.52 -17.83
C THR A 21 -0.57 20.09 -18.27
N SER A 22 0.39 19.34 -18.84
CA SER A 22 0.15 17.94 -19.26
C SER A 22 0.07 16.97 -18.09
N CYS A 23 0.52 17.39 -16.90
CA CYS A 23 0.05 16.84 -15.65
C CYS A 23 -1.27 17.57 -15.35
N GLY A 24 -2.41 16.96 -15.69
CA GLY A 24 -3.72 17.51 -15.36
C GLY A 24 -3.85 17.83 -13.86
N PRO A 25 -4.79 18.69 -13.45
CA PRO A 25 -4.99 18.98 -12.04
C PRO A 25 -5.26 17.68 -11.28
N ARG A 26 -4.51 17.43 -10.20
CA ARG A 26 -4.85 16.36 -9.25
C ARG A 26 -6.10 16.78 -8.51
N PHE A 27 -7.11 15.93 -8.56
CA PHE A 27 -8.33 16.11 -7.78
C PHE A 27 -8.17 15.32 -6.49
N TYR A 28 -8.29 16.00 -5.36
CA TYR A 28 -8.35 15.39 -4.05
C TYR A 28 -9.77 15.54 -3.54
N VAL A 29 -10.24 14.53 -2.83
CA VAL A 29 -11.56 14.53 -2.25
C VAL A 29 -11.51 15.28 -0.92
N SER A 30 -12.42 16.23 -0.72
CA SER A 30 -12.56 16.93 0.56
C SER A 30 -13.60 16.26 1.45
N GLU A 31 -13.47 16.42 2.76
CA GLU A 31 -14.46 15.98 3.75
C GLU A 31 -15.88 16.50 3.44
N TYR A 32 -15.99 17.68 2.81
CA TYR A 32 -17.27 18.32 2.45
C TYR A 32 -17.87 17.81 1.14
N ASP A 33 -17.08 17.13 0.31
CA ASP A 33 -17.51 16.65 -1.01
C ASP A 33 -17.90 15.16 -0.99
N ILE A 34 -17.74 14.49 0.15
CA ILE A 34 -18.06 13.06 0.31
C ILE A 34 -19.30 12.93 1.18
N ASN A 35 -20.32 12.26 0.65
CA ASN A 35 -21.39 11.72 1.48
C ASN A 35 -20.84 10.48 2.23
N LEU A 36 -20.12 10.72 3.33
CA LEU A 36 -19.49 9.66 4.12
C LEU A 36 -20.57 8.82 4.81
N GLU A 37 -20.83 7.62 4.28
CA GLU A 37 -21.71 6.64 4.93
C GLU A 37 -21.21 6.25 6.34
N HIS A 38 -19.91 6.42 6.59
CA HIS A 38 -19.20 6.08 7.83
C HIS A 38 -18.46 7.30 8.42
N GLU A 39 -19.16 8.41 8.62
CA GLU A 39 -18.58 9.69 9.09
C GLU A 39 -17.85 9.56 10.44
N GLU A 40 -18.47 8.90 11.43
CA GLU A 40 -17.85 8.64 12.75
C GLU A 40 -16.52 7.89 12.64
N TRP A 41 -16.47 6.84 11.82
CA TRP A 41 -15.24 6.10 11.57
C TRP A 41 -14.18 6.98 10.87
N ALA A 42 -14.57 7.76 9.86
CA ALA A 42 -13.65 8.62 9.13
C ALA A 42 -12.99 9.69 10.04
N ASP A 43 -13.77 10.23 10.98
CA ASP A 43 -13.29 11.18 11.99
C ASP A 43 -12.35 10.50 13.00
N GLU A 44 -12.72 9.35 13.55
CA GLU A 44 -11.93 8.62 14.56
C GLU A 44 -10.58 8.14 14.01
N ILE A 45 -10.51 7.73 12.74
CA ILE A 45 -9.24 7.36 12.10
C ILE A 45 -8.43 8.58 11.63
N GLY A 46 -9.00 9.79 11.75
CA GLY A 46 -8.36 11.03 11.34
C GLY A 46 -8.18 11.18 9.83
N LEU A 47 -9.04 10.55 9.00
CA LEU A 47 -8.85 10.42 7.55
C LEU A 47 -8.52 11.74 6.82
N PHE A 48 -9.14 12.85 7.24
CA PHE A 48 -8.94 14.18 6.67
C PHE A 48 -8.13 15.14 7.56
N SER A 49 -7.65 14.67 8.71
CA SER A 49 -6.99 15.49 9.73
C SER A 49 -5.48 15.72 9.48
N HIS A 50 -4.91 14.92 8.58
CA HIS A 50 -3.48 14.83 8.34
C HIS A 50 -2.98 15.87 7.31
N LYS A 51 -1.83 16.50 7.61
CA LYS A 51 -1.28 17.57 6.77
C LYS A 51 -0.71 17.02 5.47
N ASN A 52 0.04 15.93 5.57
CA ASN A 52 0.84 15.35 4.50
C ASN A 52 0.16 14.14 3.86
N LEU A 53 -1.01 13.72 4.34
CA LEU A 53 -1.86 12.72 3.70
C LEU A 53 -3.03 13.39 2.98
N LYS A 54 -3.40 12.86 1.82
CA LYS A 54 -4.51 13.33 0.98
C LYS A 54 -5.34 12.14 0.52
N VAL A 55 -6.66 12.30 0.57
CA VAL A 55 -7.60 11.33 0.01
C VAL A 55 -7.81 11.65 -1.47
N ARG A 56 -7.38 10.75 -2.35
CA ARG A 56 -7.55 10.85 -3.80
C ARG A 56 -8.89 10.28 -4.26
N GLU A 57 -9.29 9.18 -3.64
CA GLU A 57 -10.54 8.49 -3.93
C GLU A 57 -11.11 7.89 -2.66
N TYR A 58 -12.44 8.00 -2.52
CA TYR A 58 -13.22 7.37 -1.48
C TYR A 58 -14.41 6.67 -2.14
N GLU A 59 -14.48 5.36 -2.00
CA GLU A 59 -15.63 4.56 -2.42
C GLU A 59 -16.14 3.76 -1.24
N ALA A 60 -17.37 4.04 -0.81
CA ALA A 60 -18.10 3.23 0.17
C ALA A 60 -19.32 2.61 -0.50
N LYS A 61 -19.46 1.31 -0.28
CA LYS A 61 -20.61 0.50 -0.69
C LYS A 61 -21.00 -0.39 0.48
N SER A 62 -22.19 -0.97 0.42
CA SER A 62 -22.65 -1.94 1.43
C SER A 62 -21.71 -3.13 1.64
N THR A 63 -20.81 -3.41 0.70
CA THR A 63 -19.86 -4.54 0.74
C THR A 63 -18.45 -4.15 1.15
N GLY A 64 -18.15 -2.86 1.32
CA GLY A 64 -16.82 -2.42 1.68
C GLY A 64 -16.46 -0.96 1.40
N ILE A 65 -15.26 -0.60 1.85
CA ILE A 65 -14.59 0.69 1.64
C ILE A 65 -13.32 0.47 0.81
N ARG A 66 -13.11 1.34 -0.18
CA ARG A 66 -11.84 1.52 -0.87
C ARG A 66 -11.39 2.97 -0.75
N LEU A 67 -10.16 3.14 -0.25
CA LEU A 67 -9.49 4.43 -0.19
C LEU A 67 -8.28 4.43 -1.12
N GLU A 68 -8.10 5.52 -1.85
CA GLU A 68 -6.80 5.85 -2.45
C GLU A 68 -6.21 7.05 -1.71
N LEU A 69 -5.04 6.85 -1.12
CA LEU A 69 -4.34 7.83 -0.29
C LEU A 69 -3.03 8.20 -0.96
N GLU A 70 -2.72 9.49 -1.03
CA GLU A 70 -1.42 10.02 -1.46
C GLU A 70 -0.79 10.75 -0.29
N TYR A 71 0.47 10.43 0.01
CA TYR A 71 1.23 11.17 0.99
C TYR A 71 2.35 11.99 0.34
N ASP A 72 2.68 13.10 0.99
CA ASP A 72 3.77 14.00 0.66
C ASP A 72 4.85 13.99 1.75
N ASN A 73 5.98 14.64 1.50
CA ASN A 73 7.05 14.84 2.50
C ASN A 73 7.70 13.53 3.02
N GLY A 74 7.76 12.50 2.18
CA GLY A 74 8.52 11.27 2.44
C GLY A 74 8.07 10.57 3.72
N VAL A 75 9.01 10.26 4.61
CA VAL A 75 8.79 9.52 5.86
C VAL A 75 7.68 10.13 6.72
N THR A 76 7.56 11.46 6.78
CA THR A 76 6.51 12.09 7.59
C THR A 76 5.11 11.79 7.07
N GLY A 77 4.91 11.85 5.75
CA GLY A 77 3.62 11.49 5.16
C GLY A 77 3.35 9.99 5.21
N TYR A 78 4.37 9.16 5.03
CA TYR A 78 4.23 7.71 5.18
C TYR A 78 3.81 7.34 6.62
N LYS A 79 4.40 8.00 7.62
CA LYS A 79 3.98 7.82 9.02
C LYS A 79 2.50 8.20 9.22
N GLU A 80 2.04 9.33 8.68
CA GLU A 80 0.61 9.71 8.76
C GLU A 80 -0.29 8.66 8.10
N LEU A 81 0.13 8.04 7.00
CA LEU A 81 -0.60 6.92 6.38
C LEU A 81 -0.68 5.71 7.33
N CYS A 82 0.45 5.31 7.94
CA CYS A 82 0.49 4.22 8.91
C CYS A 82 -0.36 4.52 10.16
N ASP A 83 -0.38 5.77 10.62
CA ASP A 83 -1.22 6.21 11.74
C ASP A 83 -2.71 5.99 11.42
N VAL A 84 -3.17 6.31 10.20
CA VAL A 84 -4.55 6.04 9.75
C VAL A 84 -4.86 4.53 9.67
N VAL A 85 -3.93 3.71 9.17
CA VAL A 85 -4.06 2.25 9.13
C VAL A 85 -4.24 1.68 10.54
N ASN A 86 -3.39 2.09 11.48
CA ASN A 86 -3.45 1.64 12.86
C ASN A 86 -4.72 2.12 13.55
N ALA A 87 -5.14 3.36 13.31
CA ALA A 87 -6.37 3.91 13.87
C ALA A 87 -7.60 3.15 13.36
N HIS A 88 -7.63 2.76 12.08
CA HIS A 88 -8.68 1.89 11.54
C HIS A 88 -8.71 0.53 12.25
N ASN A 89 -7.58 -0.15 12.38
CA ASN A 89 -7.52 -1.46 13.04
C ASN A 89 -7.93 -1.39 14.50
N LYS A 90 -7.52 -0.35 15.21
CA LYS A 90 -7.95 -0.07 16.58
C LYS A 90 -9.46 0.20 16.66
N PHE A 91 -10.00 1.02 15.76
CA PHE A 91 -11.43 1.32 15.71
C PHE A 91 -12.28 0.06 15.54
N VAL A 92 -11.91 -0.84 14.62
CA VAL A 92 -12.64 -2.10 14.40
C VAL A 92 -12.57 -3.00 15.64
N GLU A 93 -11.42 -3.04 16.31
CA GLU A 93 -11.25 -3.83 17.53
C GLU A 93 -12.09 -3.30 18.70
N GLU A 94 -12.16 -1.97 18.86
CA GLU A 94 -12.95 -1.32 19.90
C GLU A 94 -14.46 -1.29 19.57
N ASN A 95 -14.83 -1.42 18.30
CA ASN A 95 -16.21 -1.35 17.79
C ASN A 95 -16.55 -2.53 16.87
N PRO A 96 -16.58 -3.78 17.38
CA PRO A 96 -16.71 -4.99 16.54
C PRO A 96 -18.03 -5.08 15.77
N ASP A 97 -19.08 -4.39 16.21
CA ASP A 97 -20.40 -4.39 15.57
C ASP A 97 -20.60 -3.23 14.55
N TYR A 98 -19.61 -2.35 14.38
CA TYR A 98 -19.75 -1.18 13.50
C TYR A 98 -19.78 -1.58 12.02
N PHE A 99 -18.91 -2.51 11.62
CA PHE A 99 -18.88 -3.08 10.28
C PHE A 99 -19.41 -4.51 10.30
N PRO A 100 -20.10 -4.96 9.23
CA PRO A 100 -20.36 -6.38 9.02
C PRO A 100 -19.06 -7.21 9.00
N ASN A 101 -19.13 -8.47 9.45
CA ASN A 101 -17.94 -9.35 9.50
C ASN A 101 -17.30 -9.60 8.12
N ASP A 102 -18.07 -9.54 7.04
CA ASP A 102 -17.64 -9.72 5.65
C ASP A 102 -17.33 -8.39 4.93
N PHE A 103 -17.24 -7.29 5.67
CA PHE A 103 -17.01 -5.97 5.11
C PHE A 103 -15.56 -5.81 4.65
N ASN A 104 -15.38 -5.54 3.36
CA ASN A 104 -14.05 -5.43 2.75
C ASN A 104 -13.50 -4.01 2.91
N VAL A 105 -12.26 -3.86 3.35
CA VAL A 105 -11.57 -2.58 3.48
C VAL A 105 -10.25 -2.67 2.75
N THR A 106 -9.95 -1.67 1.93
CA THR A 106 -8.67 -1.56 1.23
C THR A 106 -8.19 -0.11 1.20
N PHE A 107 -6.99 0.13 1.70
CA PHE A 107 -6.30 1.41 1.62
C PHE A 107 -5.13 1.28 0.64
N THR A 108 -5.26 1.90 -0.53
CA THR A 108 -4.22 1.92 -1.54
C THR A 108 -3.38 3.17 -1.40
N ASN A 109 -2.07 2.99 -1.24
CA ASN A 109 -1.13 4.09 -1.31
C ASN A 109 -0.84 4.42 -2.78
N LYS A 110 -0.89 5.70 -3.13
CA LYS A 110 -0.71 6.22 -4.48
C LYS A 110 0.33 7.32 -4.47
N HIS A 111 1.37 7.14 -5.27
CA HIS A 111 2.21 8.26 -5.63
C HIS A 111 1.51 9.18 -6.63
N ALA A 112 1.98 10.42 -6.65
CA ALA A 112 1.85 11.42 -7.70
C ALA A 112 1.87 10.91 -9.16
N SER A 113 2.57 9.81 -9.43
CA SER A 113 2.74 9.19 -10.75
C SER A 113 1.69 8.13 -11.09
N GLU A 114 0.66 7.96 -10.25
CA GLU A 114 -0.33 6.87 -10.25
C GLU A 114 0.20 5.49 -9.85
N TYR A 115 1.51 5.37 -9.66
CA TYR A 115 2.14 4.17 -9.15
C TYR A 115 1.71 3.92 -7.70
N SER A 116 1.40 2.66 -7.38
CA SER A 116 1.06 2.23 -6.03
C SER A 116 2.21 1.41 -5.45
N PRO A 117 2.99 1.97 -4.51
CA PRO A 117 4.11 1.24 -3.91
C PRO A 117 3.59 0.19 -2.92
N SER A 118 2.41 0.40 -2.36
CA SER A 118 1.80 -0.50 -1.39
C SER A 118 0.28 -0.35 -1.30
N PHE A 119 -0.36 -1.34 -0.68
CA PHE A 119 -1.73 -1.23 -0.21
C PHE A 119 -1.94 -2.11 1.02
N PHE A 120 -2.93 -1.76 1.83
CA PHE A 120 -3.40 -2.52 2.98
C PHE A 120 -4.79 -3.06 2.68
N SER A 121 -5.07 -4.31 3.03
CA SER A 121 -6.39 -4.88 2.75
C SER A 121 -6.73 -6.03 3.69
N ASN A 122 -8.02 -6.36 3.74
CA ASN A 122 -8.56 -7.56 4.37
C ASN A 122 -9.24 -8.50 3.35
N ILE A 123 -9.20 -8.18 2.06
CA ILE A 123 -9.90 -8.93 1.01
C ILE A 123 -9.34 -10.35 0.91
N ARG A 124 -10.24 -11.35 0.88
CA ARG A 124 -9.85 -12.77 0.89
C ARG A 124 -10.23 -13.56 -0.35
N ASN A 125 -10.94 -12.93 -1.28
CA ASN A 125 -11.45 -13.59 -2.49
C ASN A 125 -10.56 -13.38 -3.72
N GLY A 126 -9.38 -12.78 -3.56
CA GLY A 126 -8.44 -12.49 -4.64
C GLY A 126 -8.88 -11.37 -5.59
N SER A 127 -9.95 -10.62 -5.29
CA SER A 127 -10.39 -9.49 -6.13
C SER A 127 -9.38 -8.34 -6.22
N ASN A 128 -8.37 -8.35 -5.35
CA ASN A 128 -7.19 -7.49 -5.40
C ASN A 128 -6.05 -8.03 -6.28
N GLY A 129 -6.25 -9.14 -7.00
CA GLY A 129 -5.25 -9.74 -7.88
C GLY A 129 -4.31 -10.74 -7.23
N LEU A 130 -4.52 -11.09 -5.95
CA LEU A 130 -3.70 -12.07 -5.23
C LEU A 130 -4.42 -13.43 -5.15
N GLY A 131 -4.03 -14.38 -6.00
CA GLY A 131 -4.70 -15.67 -6.15
C GLY A 131 -4.66 -16.58 -4.91
N TYR A 132 -3.63 -16.43 -4.08
CA TYR A 132 -3.35 -17.23 -2.90
C TYR A 132 -3.91 -16.65 -1.60
N ILE A 133 -4.60 -15.50 -1.65
CA ILE A 133 -4.97 -14.74 -0.45
C ILE A 133 -5.94 -15.49 0.49
N SER A 134 -6.69 -16.44 -0.04
CA SER A 134 -7.57 -17.32 0.73
C SER A 134 -6.80 -18.28 1.65
N GLU A 135 -5.54 -18.59 1.33
CA GLU A 135 -4.67 -19.51 2.06
C GLU A 135 -4.00 -18.87 3.29
N LEU A 136 -4.14 -17.56 3.50
CA LEU A 136 -3.57 -16.84 4.66
C LEU A 136 -4.13 -17.33 6.02
N GLY A 137 -5.24 -18.08 6.03
CA GLY A 137 -5.76 -18.74 7.23
C GLY A 137 -6.33 -17.82 8.31
N ARG A 138 -6.83 -16.63 7.94
CA ARG A 138 -7.42 -15.65 8.87
C ARG A 138 -8.93 -15.80 9.04
N GLU A 139 -9.47 -15.21 10.10
CA GLU A 139 -10.92 -15.06 10.28
C GLU A 139 -11.41 -13.80 9.56
N ASP A 140 -12.70 -13.78 9.21
CA ASP A 140 -13.30 -12.62 8.55
C ASP A 140 -13.48 -11.49 9.57
N SER A 141 -12.97 -10.31 9.23
CA SER A 141 -13.02 -9.10 10.05
C SER A 141 -12.81 -7.89 9.15
N ALA A 142 -13.37 -6.74 9.54
CA ALA A 142 -13.09 -5.47 8.88
C ALA A 142 -11.67 -4.94 9.13
N LYS A 143 -10.88 -5.51 10.07
CA LYS A 143 -9.47 -5.13 10.29
C LYS A 143 -8.66 -5.38 9.03
N LEU A 144 -7.79 -4.46 8.65
CA LEU A 144 -6.76 -4.66 7.64
C LEU A 144 -5.82 -5.80 8.09
N LEU A 145 -5.73 -6.86 7.28
CA LEU A 145 -5.07 -8.11 7.63
C LEU A 145 -3.68 -8.24 7.04
N TYR A 146 -3.43 -7.60 5.90
CA TYR A 146 -2.15 -7.65 5.22
C TYR A 146 -1.77 -6.32 4.59
N MET A 147 -0.46 -6.06 4.56
CA MET A 147 0.16 -5.07 3.70
C MET A 147 0.76 -5.80 2.50
N CYS A 148 0.46 -5.34 1.30
CA CYS A 148 1.17 -5.72 0.09
C CYS A 148 2.08 -4.56 -0.32
N ILE A 149 3.36 -4.83 -0.53
CA ILE A 149 4.37 -3.82 -0.79
C ILE A 149 5.30 -4.25 -1.92
N SER A 150 5.55 -3.34 -2.85
CA SER A 150 6.59 -3.50 -3.86
C SER A 150 7.95 -3.29 -3.21
N VAL A 151 8.77 -4.34 -3.20
CA VAL A 151 10.17 -4.26 -2.77
C VAL A 151 11.11 -3.90 -3.92
N ASP A 152 10.57 -3.71 -5.12
CA ASP A 152 11.29 -3.14 -6.25
C ASP A 152 11.47 -1.63 -6.04
N GLY A 153 12.71 -1.13 -6.14
CA GLY A 153 12.98 0.29 -6.13
C GLY A 153 13.22 0.91 -4.75
N ASP A 154 13.52 2.22 -4.76
CA ASP A 154 13.91 2.99 -3.57
C ASP A 154 12.72 3.79 -3.04
N HIS A 155 11.76 3.09 -2.44
CA HIS A 155 10.54 3.66 -1.87
C HIS A 155 10.73 4.05 -0.39
N THR A 156 9.93 5.00 0.10
CA THR A 156 9.99 5.40 1.52
C THR A 156 9.61 4.23 2.43
N GLU A 157 8.64 3.44 1.97
CA GLU A 157 8.02 2.30 2.61
C GLU A 157 9.00 1.13 2.80
N ASN A 158 10.07 1.09 2.00
CA ASN A 158 11.10 0.06 2.06
C ASN A 158 12.31 0.49 2.91
N LYS A 159 12.20 1.59 3.67
CA LYS A 159 13.28 2.15 4.50
C LYS A 159 12.85 2.16 5.96
N GLU A 160 13.56 1.37 6.78
CA GLU A 160 13.33 1.32 8.23
C GLU A 160 13.27 2.72 8.85
N ASN A 161 12.20 2.95 9.59
CA ASN A 161 12.08 4.08 10.48
C ASN A 161 11.54 3.67 11.85
N ALA A 162 12.33 3.88 12.90
CA ALA A 162 11.97 3.47 14.26
C ALA A 162 10.75 4.21 14.85
N ASP A 163 10.31 5.33 14.27
CA ASP A 163 9.11 6.06 14.69
C ASP A 163 7.84 5.58 13.97
N ILE A 164 7.96 4.64 13.03
CA ILE A 164 6.85 4.02 12.32
C ILE A 164 6.53 2.68 12.96
N HIS A 165 5.24 2.50 13.22
CA HIS A 165 4.68 1.29 13.76
C HIS A 165 3.48 0.90 12.92
N ILE A 166 3.33 -0.39 12.60
CA ILE A 166 2.26 -0.91 11.75
C ILE A 166 1.60 -2.07 12.49
N ASP A 167 0.28 -1.99 12.67
CA ASP A 167 -0.56 -3.02 13.29
C ASP A 167 -1.21 -3.89 12.22
N VAL A 168 -0.41 -4.72 11.54
CA VAL A 168 -0.91 -5.64 10.51
C VAL A 168 -0.12 -6.96 10.62
N PRO A 169 -0.80 -8.11 10.70
CA PRO A 169 -0.13 -9.38 10.98
C PRO A 169 0.59 -10.01 9.79
N ILE A 170 0.38 -9.53 8.57
CA ILE A 170 0.90 -10.16 7.35
C ILE A 170 1.53 -9.10 6.44
N VAL A 171 2.73 -9.40 5.94
CA VAL A 171 3.38 -8.60 4.90
C VAL A 171 3.61 -9.45 3.66
N ILE A 172 3.18 -8.96 2.52
CA ILE A 172 3.36 -9.56 1.20
C ILE A 172 4.40 -8.73 0.46
N LEU A 173 5.56 -9.33 0.22
CA LEU A 173 6.69 -8.72 -0.46
C LEU A 173 6.59 -9.04 -1.96
N GLN A 174 6.28 -8.04 -2.77
CA GLN A 174 6.16 -8.20 -4.22
C GLN A 174 7.39 -7.69 -4.94
N SER A 175 7.94 -8.53 -5.81
CA SER A 175 8.95 -8.12 -6.78
C SER A 175 8.55 -8.62 -8.16
N TYR A 176 8.28 -7.68 -9.05
CA TYR A 176 7.97 -7.91 -10.45
C TYR A 176 9.24 -7.90 -11.32
N ASN A 177 10.39 -7.57 -10.72
CA ASN A 177 11.65 -7.51 -11.43
C ASN A 177 12.26 -8.90 -11.60
N GLU A 178 12.23 -9.44 -12.81
CA GLU A 178 12.81 -10.75 -13.15
C GLU A 178 14.35 -10.81 -13.04
N SER A 179 15.00 -9.71 -12.65
CA SER A 179 16.47 -9.59 -12.62
C SER A 179 17.03 -8.95 -11.34
N TYR A 180 16.17 -8.69 -10.36
CA TYR A 180 16.57 -8.07 -9.10
C TYR A 180 15.78 -8.67 -7.94
N THR A 181 16.54 -9.16 -6.97
CA THR A 181 16.02 -9.54 -5.66
C THR A 181 16.65 -8.64 -4.60
N PRO A 182 15.84 -8.00 -3.74
CA PRO A 182 16.35 -7.20 -2.62
C PRO A 182 17.22 -8.04 -1.68
N LYS A 183 18.15 -7.40 -0.97
CA LYS A 183 19.10 -8.08 -0.08
C LYS A 183 19.32 -7.29 1.20
N GLY A 184 19.59 -8.01 2.29
CA GLY A 184 20.03 -7.44 3.57
C GLY A 184 19.07 -6.37 4.09
N GLU A 185 19.59 -5.16 4.33
CA GLU A 185 18.86 -4.04 4.95
C GLU A 185 17.61 -3.59 4.18
N ALA A 186 17.40 -4.04 2.93
CA ALA A 186 16.16 -3.79 2.20
C ALA A 186 14.91 -4.38 2.89
N TYR A 187 15.09 -5.33 3.81
CA TYR A 187 14.02 -5.92 4.62
C TYR A 187 13.92 -5.31 6.03
N ALA A 188 14.74 -4.32 6.37
CA ALA A 188 14.81 -3.77 7.72
C ALA A 188 13.50 -3.10 8.18
N PHE A 189 12.69 -2.62 7.24
CA PHE A 189 11.35 -2.06 7.51
C PHE A 189 10.40 -3.09 8.14
N LEU A 190 10.66 -4.40 8.05
CA LEU A 190 9.86 -5.42 8.72
C LEU A 190 9.81 -5.25 10.25
N LYS A 191 10.79 -4.54 10.83
CA LYS A 191 10.78 -4.17 12.26
C LYS A 191 9.69 -3.17 12.63
N GLU A 192 9.08 -2.48 11.66
CA GLU A 192 8.00 -1.52 11.90
C GLU A 192 6.69 -2.25 12.28
N PHE A 193 6.58 -3.55 12.02
CA PHE A 193 5.38 -4.34 12.29
C PHE A 193 5.42 -4.91 13.71
N ASN A 194 4.49 -4.44 14.56
CA ASN A 194 4.49 -4.80 15.99
C ASN A 194 4.00 -6.24 16.26
N ASN A 195 3.17 -6.77 15.37
CA ASN A 195 2.50 -8.06 15.48
C ASN A 195 2.66 -8.89 14.22
N LEU A 196 3.81 -8.77 13.54
CA LEU A 196 4.08 -9.53 12.32
C LEU A 196 4.08 -11.04 12.60
N GLU A 197 3.15 -11.75 11.98
CA GLU A 197 3.00 -13.19 12.11
C GLU A 197 3.41 -13.93 10.84
N GLN A 198 3.21 -13.32 9.66
CA GLN A 198 3.54 -13.95 8.38
C GLN A 198 4.24 -12.98 7.42
N VAL A 199 5.25 -13.47 6.71
CA VAL A 199 5.85 -12.81 5.56
C VAL A 199 5.68 -13.69 4.33
N ILE A 200 5.07 -13.15 3.29
CA ILE A 200 4.83 -13.84 2.02
C ILE A 200 5.80 -13.28 0.97
N ILE A 201 6.56 -14.17 0.33
CA ILE A 201 7.49 -13.85 -0.75
C ILE A 201 6.77 -14.11 -2.09
N ASP A 202 6.41 -13.05 -2.79
CA ASP A 202 5.73 -13.06 -4.09
C ASP A 202 6.65 -12.45 -5.15
N PHE A 203 7.73 -13.18 -5.46
CA PHE A 203 8.79 -12.73 -6.37
C PHE A 203 8.69 -13.46 -7.71
N TRP A 204 8.83 -12.71 -8.80
CA TRP A 204 8.72 -13.23 -10.16
C TRP A 204 10.08 -13.63 -10.75
N GLU A 205 11.20 -13.29 -10.10
CA GLU A 205 12.55 -13.68 -10.51
C GLU A 205 12.73 -15.21 -10.42
N PRO A 206 12.96 -15.92 -11.54
CA PRO A 206 13.21 -17.35 -11.50
C PRO A 206 14.56 -17.65 -10.85
N GLY A 207 14.56 -18.43 -9.76
CA GLY A 207 15.79 -18.91 -9.14
C GLY A 207 16.57 -17.83 -8.39
N TYR A 208 15.88 -16.83 -7.84
CA TYR A 208 16.49 -15.91 -6.89
C TYR A 208 17.15 -16.63 -5.73
N ASP A 209 18.06 -15.94 -5.04
CA ASP A 209 18.76 -16.42 -3.85
C ASP A 209 17.79 -16.57 -2.66
N LYS A 210 17.00 -17.65 -2.68
CA LYS A 210 15.97 -17.92 -1.68
C LYS A 210 16.55 -17.97 -0.27
N ASP A 211 17.66 -18.66 -0.07
CA ASP A 211 18.28 -18.79 1.26
C ASP A 211 18.72 -17.42 1.78
N GLY A 212 19.33 -16.58 0.93
CA GLY A 212 19.71 -15.21 1.30
C GLY A 212 18.52 -14.32 1.65
N VAL A 213 17.40 -14.46 0.94
CA VAL A 213 16.15 -13.74 1.26
C VAL A 213 15.57 -14.22 2.60
N LEU A 214 15.50 -15.53 2.81
CA LEU A 214 15.01 -16.10 4.07
C LEU A 214 15.85 -15.65 5.26
N ASP A 215 17.17 -15.68 5.13
CA ASP A 215 18.07 -15.24 6.19
C ASP A 215 17.89 -13.75 6.51
N ALA A 216 17.73 -12.91 5.49
CA ALA A 216 17.48 -11.48 5.68
C ALA A 216 16.11 -11.22 6.34
N ILE A 217 15.04 -11.91 5.92
CA ILE A 217 13.73 -11.77 6.57
C ILE A 217 13.81 -12.21 8.03
N ARG A 218 14.46 -13.34 8.33
CA ARG A 218 14.60 -13.83 9.72
C ARG A 218 15.43 -12.91 10.61
N GLU A 219 16.36 -12.15 10.05
CA GLU A 219 17.12 -11.13 10.80
C GLU A 219 16.19 -10.04 11.36
N TYR A 220 15.21 -9.61 10.58
CA TYR A 220 14.32 -8.49 10.92
C TYR A 220 12.95 -8.91 11.48
N ALA A 221 12.50 -10.13 11.17
CA ALA A 221 11.24 -10.71 11.61
C ALA A 221 11.43 -12.17 12.11
N PRO A 222 12.23 -12.40 13.17
CA PRO A 222 12.65 -13.75 13.58
C PRO A 222 11.51 -14.67 14.05
N ASN A 223 10.35 -14.11 14.41
CA ASN A 223 9.20 -14.86 14.91
C ASN A 223 8.10 -15.06 13.85
N ALA A 224 8.24 -14.45 12.67
CA ALA A 224 7.25 -14.56 11.61
C ALA A 224 7.42 -15.87 10.84
N GLU A 225 6.30 -16.50 10.48
CA GLU A 225 6.31 -17.58 9.51
C GLU A 225 6.56 -17.02 8.11
N ILE A 226 7.40 -17.70 7.33
CA ILE A 226 7.71 -17.26 5.97
C ILE A 226 7.09 -18.23 4.97
N TYR A 227 6.41 -17.70 3.98
CA TYR A 227 5.81 -18.46 2.89
C TYR A 227 6.32 -17.93 1.55
N GLU A 228 6.41 -18.80 0.55
CA GLU A 228 6.70 -18.44 -0.83
C GLU A 228 5.47 -18.73 -1.70
N VAL A 229 5.18 -17.85 -2.63
CA VAL A 229 4.13 -18.09 -3.64
C VAL A 229 4.66 -19.03 -4.72
N LYS A 230 3.90 -20.11 -4.98
CA LYS A 230 4.18 -21.09 -6.04
C LYS A 230 3.03 -21.13 -7.03
N SER A 231 3.34 -20.86 -8.30
CA SER A 231 2.38 -21.07 -9.39
C SER A 231 2.40 -22.52 -9.86
N VAL A 232 1.33 -23.27 -9.58
CA VAL A 232 1.12 -24.66 -10.02
C VAL A 232 -0.14 -24.70 -10.88
N ASN A 233 -0.04 -25.20 -12.12
CA ASN A 233 -1.20 -25.29 -13.03
C ASN A 233 -1.96 -23.96 -13.27
N ARG A 234 -1.26 -22.81 -13.17
CA ARG A 234 -1.83 -21.45 -13.25
C ARG A 234 -2.68 -21.03 -12.05
N GLU A 235 -2.54 -21.73 -10.93
CA GLU A 235 -3.06 -21.32 -9.63
C GLU A 235 -1.87 -21.03 -8.71
N ASP A 236 -1.97 -19.95 -7.94
CA ASP A 236 -0.93 -19.55 -7.00
C ASP A 236 -1.27 -20.09 -5.61
N HIS A 237 -0.29 -20.69 -4.96
CA HIS A 237 -0.41 -21.32 -3.64
C HIS A 237 0.71 -20.88 -2.70
N LEU A 238 0.46 -20.95 -1.39
CA LEU A 238 1.46 -20.67 -0.37
C LEU A 238 2.21 -21.95 0.02
N GLU A 239 3.52 -21.93 -0.14
CA GLU A 239 4.41 -22.97 0.37
C GLU A 239 5.21 -22.44 1.56
N LYS A 240 5.05 -23.04 2.74
CA LYS A 240 5.80 -22.66 3.93
C LYS A 240 7.28 -22.89 3.73
N CYS A 241 8.09 -21.86 3.96
CA CYS A 241 9.54 -21.95 3.94
C CYS A 241 10.05 -22.61 5.25
N PRO A 242 11.20 -23.32 5.18
CA PRO A 242 11.78 -24.01 6.34
C PRO A 242 12.21 -23.05 7.45
#